data_AF-A0A843C0P7-F1
#
_entry.id   AF-A0A843C0P7-F1
#
_cell.length_a   1.000
_cell.length_b   1.000
_cell.length_c   1.000
_cell.angle_alpha   90.00
_cell.angle_beta   90.00
_cell.angle_gamma   90.00
#
_symmetry.space_group_name_H-M   'P 1'
#
loop_
_entity.id
_entity.type
_entity.pdbx_description
1 polymer ?
#
loop_
_entity_poly.entity_id
_entity_poly.type
_entity_poly.pdbx_seq_one_letter_code
_entity_poly.pdbx_strand_id
1 'polypeptide(L)'
;MKMILKRKKAVSPVIATILLIALTVTAAAIVYFVVVPLLRANPDLVYTNHGKVLGFTDRYEVTIQNNGGADASIDEITQFTFDNGTAHNPAHVYSSVSVEATFPIAILQGETVKLQFALSGDFTTGSQYTFTCVYGSGKSFSFTFTY
;
A
#
# COMPACT_ATOMS: atom_id res chain seq x y z
N MET A 1 -29.38 68.94 -19.13
CA MET A 1 -28.53 67.73 -19.12
C MET A 1 -29.41 66.51 -18.84
N LYS A 2 -29.49 65.54 -19.75
CA LYS A 2 -30.39 64.38 -19.65
C LYS A 2 -29.61 63.20 -19.06
N MET A 3 -29.84 62.86 -17.79
CA MET A 3 -29.17 61.73 -17.14
C MET A 3 -29.82 60.41 -17.58
N ILE A 4 -29.06 59.60 -18.31
CA ILE A 4 -29.42 58.21 -18.64
C ILE A 4 -29.20 57.36 -17.38
N LEU A 5 -30.30 57.00 -16.71
CA LEU A 5 -30.30 56.06 -15.60
C LEU A 5 -30.15 54.63 -16.16
N LYS A 6 -29.00 53.99 -15.91
CA LYS A 6 -28.73 52.60 -16.28
C LYS A 6 -29.70 51.67 -15.53
N ARG A 7 -30.63 51.04 -16.24
CA ARG A 7 -31.48 49.98 -15.69
C ARG A 7 -30.62 48.78 -15.31
N LYS A 8 -30.46 48.52 -14.02
CA LYS A 8 -29.83 47.30 -13.52
C LYS A 8 -30.77 46.13 -13.85
N LYS A 9 -30.33 45.19 -14.68
CA LYS A 9 -31.09 43.96 -14.93
C LYS A 9 -31.12 43.16 -13.62
N ALA A 10 -32.29 43.01 -13.02
CA ALA A 10 -32.47 42.17 -11.85
C ALA A 10 -32.42 40.70 -12.28
N VAL A 11 -31.61 39.90 -11.61
CA VAL A 11 -31.61 38.45 -11.78
C VAL A 11 -32.91 37.92 -11.19
N SER A 12 -33.63 37.08 -11.94
CA SER A 12 -34.87 36.47 -11.45
C SER A 12 -34.58 35.62 -10.22
N PRO A 13 -35.32 35.79 -9.11
CA PRO A 13 -35.13 35.01 -7.88
C PRO A 13 -35.14 33.49 -8.13
N VAL A 14 -35.99 33.03 -9.06
CA VAL A 14 -36.08 31.60 -9.42
C VAL A 14 -34.77 31.11 -10.04
N ILE A 15 -34.20 31.88 -10.98
CA ILE A 15 -32.93 31.53 -11.62
C ILE A 15 -31.80 31.48 -10.59
N ALA A 16 -31.79 32.42 -9.65
CA ALA A 16 -30.80 32.43 -8.57
C ALA A 16 -30.87 31.15 -7.71
N THR A 17 -32.08 30.68 -7.38
CA THR A 17 -32.25 29.45 -6.59
C THR A 17 -31.77 28.20 -7.34
N ILE A 18 -32.04 28.08 -8.64
CA ILE A 18 -31.60 26.94 -9.45
C ILE A 18 -30.07 26.91 -9.54
N LEU A 19 -29.42 28.06 -9.74
CA LEU A 19 -27.97 28.17 -9.78
C LEU A 19 -27.33 27.82 -8.42
N LEU A 20 -27.96 28.24 -7.32
CA LEU A 20 -27.50 27.88 -5.97
C LEU A 20 -27.53 26.37 -5.76
N ILE A 21 -28.64 25.71 -6.11
CA ILE A 21 -28.76 24.25 -5.97
C ILE A 21 -27.70 23.54 -6.82
N ALA A 22 -27.56 23.93 -8.10
CA ALA A 22 -26.56 23.35 -8.99
C ALA A 22 -25.14 23.49 -8.44
N LEU A 23 -24.78 24.65 -7.90
CA LEU A 23 -23.48 24.88 -7.26
C LEU A 23 -23.27 23.95 -6.05
N THR A 24 -24.26 23.85 -5.15
CA THR A 24 -24.15 23.02 -3.95
C THR A 24 -24.00 21.53 -4.27
N VAL A 25 -24.75 21.02 -5.25
CA VAL A 25 -24.65 19.62 -5.69
C VAL A 25 -23.28 19.35 -6.33
N THR A 26 -22.77 20.30 -7.11
CA THR A 26 -21.43 20.18 -7.74
C THR A 26 -20.33 20.14 -6.67
N ALA A 27 -20.40 21.02 -5.68
CA ALA A 27 -19.46 21.03 -4.56
C ALA A 27 -19.51 19.70 -3.77
N ALA A 28 -20.70 19.20 -3.46
CA ALA A 28 -20.87 17.91 -2.78
C ALA A 28 -20.29 16.75 -3.60
N ALA A 29 -20.52 16.74 -4.92
CA ALA A 29 -19.95 15.73 -5.82
C ALA A 29 -18.42 15.76 -5.82
N ILE A 30 -17.80 16.94 -5.88
CA ILE A 30 -16.33 17.09 -5.82
C ILE A 30 -15.79 16.55 -4.49
N VAL A 31 -16.41 16.89 -3.36
CA VAL A 31 -15.99 16.38 -2.05
C VAL A 31 -16.09 14.86 -2.02
N TYR A 32 -17.19 14.29 -2.51
CA TYR A 32 -17.39 12.85 -2.50
C TYR A 32 -16.38 12.10 -3.39
N PHE A 33 -16.13 12.59 -4.60
CA PHE A 33 -15.26 11.87 -5.55
C PHE A 33 -13.76 12.17 -5.38
N VAL A 34 -13.39 13.33 -4.85
CA VAL A 34 -11.98 13.74 -4.75
C VAL A 34 -11.49 13.69 -3.30
N VAL A 35 -12.25 14.25 -2.36
CA VAL A 35 -11.79 14.39 -0.97
C VAL A 35 -11.93 13.08 -0.22
N VAL A 36 -13.02 12.33 -0.40
CA VAL A 36 -13.20 11.06 0.32
C VAL A 36 -12.08 10.05 0.00
N PRO A 37 -11.65 9.81 -1.26
CA PRO A 37 -10.51 8.94 -1.52
C PRO A 37 -9.20 9.41 -0.90
N LEU A 38 -8.98 10.73 -0.78
CA LEU A 38 -7.79 11.30 -0.13
C LEU A 38 -7.81 11.16 1.39
N LEU A 39 -9.02 11.14 1.99
CA LEU A 39 -9.20 10.93 3.43
C LEU A 39 -9.25 9.45 3.81
N ARG A 40 -9.41 8.54 2.83
CA ARG A 40 -9.31 7.11 3.11
C ARG A 40 -7.90 6.81 3.56
N ALA A 41 -7.81 6.26 4.76
CA ALA A 41 -6.56 5.83 5.31
C ALA A 41 -5.96 4.73 4.40
N ASN A 42 -4.66 4.82 4.17
CA ASN A 42 -3.95 3.90 3.32
C ASN A 42 -3.14 2.90 4.16
N PRO A 43 -3.08 1.62 3.77
CA PRO A 43 -2.12 0.70 4.35
C PRO A 43 -0.71 1.14 3.98
N ASP A 44 0.21 0.93 4.92
CA ASP A 44 1.63 1.20 4.78
C ASP A 44 2.40 0.10 5.50
N LEU A 45 2.99 -0.81 4.73
CA LEU A 45 3.75 -1.93 5.25
C LEU A 45 5.22 -1.58 5.32
N VAL A 46 5.80 -1.76 6.50
CA VAL A 46 7.22 -1.50 6.78
C VAL A 46 7.83 -2.75 7.41
N TYR A 47 9.04 -3.13 7.01
CA TYR A 47 9.78 -4.17 7.70
C TYR A 47 10.43 -3.60 8.97
N THR A 48 10.36 -4.33 10.08
CA THR A 48 10.87 -3.88 11.38
C THR A 48 12.05 -4.70 11.87
N ASN A 49 12.15 -5.96 11.45
CA ASN A 49 13.23 -6.86 11.81
C ASN A 49 13.43 -7.91 10.72
N HIS A 50 14.63 -8.47 10.65
CA HIS A 50 14.97 -9.56 9.76
C HIS A 50 16.11 -10.41 10.32
N GLY A 51 16.22 -11.65 9.88
CA GLY A 51 17.36 -12.49 10.26
C GLY A 51 17.26 -13.92 9.79
N LYS A 52 18.37 -14.65 9.93
CA LYS A 52 18.44 -16.08 9.63
C LYS A 52 17.52 -16.88 10.56
N VAL A 53 16.82 -17.87 10.02
CA VAL A 53 16.09 -18.85 10.82
C VAL A 53 17.07 -19.89 11.36
N LEU A 54 17.18 -20.02 12.68
CA LEU A 54 18.08 -20.98 13.30
C LEU A 54 17.71 -22.42 12.92
N GLY A 55 18.72 -23.23 12.59
CA GLY A 55 18.53 -24.62 12.16
C GLY A 55 18.28 -24.81 10.65
N PHE A 56 18.18 -23.71 9.88
CA PHE A 56 17.97 -23.73 8.44
C PHE A 56 19.05 -22.91 7.73
N THR A 57 19.50 -23.34 6.56
CA THR A 57 20.48 -22.64 5.70
C THR A 57 19.81 -21.96 4.52
N ASP A 58 18.64 -22.45 4.15
CA ASP A 58 17.78 -22.02 3.05
C ASP A 58 16.73 -21.00 3.48
N ARG A 59 16.66 -20.61 4.77
CA ARG A 59 15.58 -19.77 5.30
C ARG A 59 15.99 -18.45 5.91
N TYR A 60 15.17 -17.44 5.63
CA TYR A 60 15.30 -16.09 6.16
C TYR A 60 13.96 -15.58 6.68
N GLU A 61 13.94 -14.98 7.87
CA GLU A 61 12.75 -14.38 8.50
C GLU A 61 12.74 -12.87 8.29
N VAL A 62 11.56 -12.33 7.99
CA VAL A 62 11.26 -10.90 8.07
C VAL A 62 10.05 -10.69 8.98
N THR A 63 10.09 -9.60 9.73
CA THR A 63 8.97 -9.08 10.49
C THR A 63 8.43 -7.84 9.77
N ILE A 64 7.16 -7.87 9.41
CA ILE A 64 6.45 -6.81 8.67
C ILE A 64 5.39 -6.23 9.58
N GLN A 65 5.31 -4.92 9.66
CA GLN A 65 4.31 -4.19 10.44
C GLN A 65 3.47 -3.32 9.51
N ASN A 66 2.16 -3.27 9.76
CA ASN A 66 1.28 -2.30 9.13
C ASN A 66 1.22 -1.03 9.99
N ASN A 67 1.99 -0.01 9.58
CA ASN A 67 1.99 1.32 10.17
C ASN A 67 1.00 2.27 9.49
N GLY A 68 0.28 1.79 8.49
CA GLY A 68 -0.75 2.54 7.79
C GLY A 68 -1.97 2.83 8.65
N GLY A 69 -2.88 3.63 8.09
CA GLY A 69 -4.14 3.93 8.75
C GLY A 69 -5.29 2.98 8.39
N ALA A 70 -5.02 1.94 7.59
CA ALA A 70 -6.00 0.96 7.14
C ALA A 70 -5.37 -0.44 7.06
N ASP A 71 -6.21 -1.46 7.01
CA ASP A 71 -5.79 -2.85 6.89
C ASP A 71 -5.07 -3.11 5.56
N ALA A 72 -4.08 -3.99 5.60
CA ALA A 72 -3.30 -4.39 4.45
C ALA A 72 -3.55 -5.86 4.10
N SER A 73 -3.41 -6.17 2.82
CA SER A 73 -3.39 -7.54 2.29
C SER A 73 -2.10 -7.72 1.52
N ILE A 74 -1.27 -8.69 1.93
CA ILE A 74 -0.18 -9.17 1.09
C ILE A 74 -0.79 -10.22 0.16
N ASP A 75 -0.80 -9.91 -1.13
CA ASP A 75 -1.42 -10.76 -2.14
C ASP A 75 -0.43 -11.80 -2.66
N GLU A 76 0.83 -11.41 -2.82
CA GLU A 76 1.90 -12.26 -3.31
C GLU A 76 3.28 -11.74 -2.89
N ILE A 77 4.23 -12.66 -2.73
CA ILE A 77 5.65 -12.34 -2.58
C ILE A 77 6.36 -12.78 -3.85
N THR A 78 6.66 -11.80 -4.69
CA THR A 78 6.95 -12.06 -6.09
C THR A 78 8.43 -12.28 -6.37
N GLN A 79 9.35 -11.70 -5.59
CA GLN A 79 10.75 -11.67 -6.03
C GLN A 79 11.81 -11.48 -4.92
N PHE A 80 12.86 -12.29 -5.01
CA PHE A 80 14.20 -12.03 -4.48
C PHE A 80 15.16 -11.69 -5.63
N THR A 81 16.04 -10.72 -5.41
CA THR A 81 17.13 -10.43 -6.35
C THR A 81 18.47 -10.57 -5.64
N PHE A 82 19.40 -11.28 -6.27
CA PHE A 82 20.77 -11.46 -5.79
C PHE A 82 21.65 -10.29 -6.28
N ASP A 83 22.80 -10.07 -5.64
CA ASP A 83 23.80 -9.05 -6.04
C ASP A 83 24.18 -9.06 -7.52
N ASN A 84 24.11 -10.22 -8.17
CA ASN A 84 24.40 -10.35 -9.60
C ASN A 84 23.22 -9.95 -10.51
N GLY A 85 22.13 -9.44 -9.94
CA GLY A 85 20.91 -9.04 -10.64
C GLY A 85 19.99 -10.20 -11.05
N THR A 86 20.30 -11.45 -10.65
CA THR A 86 19.46 -12.60 -10.97
C THR A 86 18.22 -12.60 -10.07
N ALA A 87 17.05 -12.62 -10.69
CA ALA A 87 15.77 -12.74 -10.02
C ALA A 87 15.51 -14.21 -9.68
N HIS A 88 15.12 -14.48 -8.45
CA HIS A 88 14.60 -15.78 -8.02
C HIS A 88 13.32 -15.57 -7.25
N ASN A 89 12.34 -16.43 -7.48
CA ASN A 89 11.14 -16.45 -6.66
C ASN A 89 11.42 -17.29 -5.40
N PRO A 90 10.84 -16.95 -4.25
CA PRO A 90 10.87 -17.88 -3.11
C PRO A 90 10.27 -19.22 -3.56
N ALA A 91 10.93 -20.31 -3.17
CA ALA A 91 10.37 -21.64 -3.38
C ALA A 91 9.16 -21.87 -2.46
N HIS A 92 9.26 -21.37 -1.23
CA HIS A 92 8.24 -21.49 -0.20
C HIS A 92 8.20 -20.24 0.68
N VAL A 93 7.01 -19.93 1.20
CA VAL A 93 6.80 -18.84 2.16
C VAL A 93 6.04 -19.41 3.33
N TYR A 94 6.56 -19.24 4.53
CA TYR A 94 5.97 -19.78 5.74
C TYR A 94 5.52 -18.67 6.69
N SER A 95 4.39 -18.88 7.36
CA SER A 95 3.92 -18.02 8.47
C SER A 95 4.56 -18.40 9.82
N SER A 96 5.16 -19.59 9.89
CA SER A 96 5.94 -20.09 11.03
C SER A 96 6.88 -21.20 10.57
N VAL A 97 7.74 -21.72 11.44
CA VAL A 97 8.81 -22.69 11.10
C VAL A 97 8.34 -23.92 10.30
N SER A 98 7.05 -24.29 10.33
CA SER A 98 6.57 -25.48 9.60
C SER A 98 5.20 -25.30 8.95
N VAL A 99 4.74 -24.06 8.76
CA VAL A 99 3.40 -23.79 8.21
C VAL A 99 3.53 -22.88 7.00
N GLU A 100 3.26 -23.42 5.81
CA GLU A 100 3.16 -22.63 4.58
C GLU A 100 2.14 -21.52 4.76
N ALA A 101 2.50 -20.32 4.30
CA ALA A 101 1.63 -19.18 4.29
C ALA A 101 0.53 -19.39 3.25
N THR A 102 -0.70 -19.04 3.61
CA THR A 102 -1.83 -18.99 2.68
C THR A 102 -2.08 -17.54 2.33
N PHE A 103 -2.09 -17.23 1.03
CA PHE A 103 -2.38 -15.89 0.52
C PHE A 103 -3.88 -15.74 0.19
N PRO A 104 -4.46 -14.54 0.33
CA PRO A 104 -3.82 -13.32 0.85
C PRO A 104 -3.58 -13.35 2.36
N ILE A 105 -2.52 -12.66 2.82
CA ILE A 105 -2.22 -12.49 4.24
C ILE A 105 -2.76 -11.12 4.68
N ALA A 106 -3.80 -11.13 5.50
CA ALA A 106 -4.33 -9.91 6.12
C ALA A 106 -3.42 -9.45 7.28
N ILE A 107 -3.10 -8.16 7.31
CA ILE A 107 -2.36 -7.51 8.40
C ILE A 107 -3.19 -6.29 8.82
N LEU A 108 -3.85 -6.38 9.99
CA LEU A 108 -4.68 -5.29 10.47
C LEU A 108 -3.83 -4.08 10.84
N GLN A 109 -4.45 -2.91 10.92
CA GLN A 109 -3.77 -1.70 11.37
C GLN A 109 -3.01 -1.92 12.70
N GLY A 110 -1.71 -1.61 12.71
CA GLY A 110 -0.85 -1.73 13.89
C GLY A 110 -0.34 -3.14 14.16
N GLU A 111 -0.82 -4.15 13.44
CA GLU A 111 -0.36 -5.52 13.60
C GLU A 111 1.01 -5.76 12.97
N THR A 112 1.63 -6.84 13.43
CA THR A 112 2.92 -7.32 12.96
C THR A 112 2.80 -8.80 12.59
N VAL A 113 3.33 -9.16 11.43
CA VAL A 113 3.42 -10.54 10.96
C VAL A 113 4.89 -10.94 10.77
N LYS A 114 5.20 -12.19 11.04
CA LYS A 114 6.50 -12.80 10.73
C LYS A 114 6.33 -13.75 9.57
N LEU A 115 7.18 -13.61 8.57
CA LEU A 115 7.23 -14.49 7.40
C LEU A 115 8.64 -15.05 7.25
N GLN A 116 8.71 -16.33 6.93
CA GLN A 116 9.96 -17.01 6.63
C GLN A 116 9.97 -17.41 5.16
N PHE A 117 11.05 -17.14 4.47
CA PHE A 117 11.18 -17.42 3.04
C PHE A 117 12.23 -18.50 2.86
N ALA A 118 11.90 -19.50 2.04
CA ALA A 118 12.88 -20.47 1.59
C ALA A 118 13.24 -20.25 0.13
N LEU A 119 14.53 -20.30 -0.17
CA LEU A 119 15.03 -20.41 -1.54
C LEU A 119 15.05 -21.87 -1.96
N SER A 120 15.11 -22.14 -3.27
CA SER A 120 15.30 -23.50 -3.80
C SER A 120 16.71 -24.06 -3.53
N GLY A 121 17.64 -23.22 -3.09
CA GLY A 121 18.98 -23.58 -2.62
C GLY A 121 19.34 -22.81 -1.35
N ASP A 122 20.57 -22.97 -0.87
CA ASP A 122 21.03 -22.27 0.32
C ASP A 122 21.30 -20.79 0.05
N PHE A 123 21.10 -19.97 1.08
CA PHE A 123 21.64 -18.61 1.09
C PHE A 123 23.17 -18.67 1.25
N THR A 124 23.88 -17.79 0.55
CA THR A 124 25.34 -17.67 0.58
C THR A 124 25.74 -16.59 1.58
N THR A 125 26.52 -16.96 2.59
CA THR A 125 27.03 -16.00 3.57
C THR A 125 27.86 -14.90 2.91
N GLY A 126 27.58 -13.65 3.26
CA GLY A 126 28.22 -12.45 2.72
C GLY A 126 27.59 -11.92 1.44
N SER A 127 26.64 -12.63 0.83
CA SER A 127 25.89 -12.14 -0.33
C SER A 127 24.74 -11.22 0.10
N GLN A 128 24.46 -10.20 -0.70
CA GLN A 128 23.32 -9.32 -0.54
C GLN A 128 22.12 -9.84 -1.34
N TYR A 129 20.95 -9.69 -0.72
CA TYR A 129 19.66 -10.15 -1.19
C TYR A 129 18.68 -8.99 -1.07
N THR A 130 17.92 -8.73 -2.14
CA THR A 130 16.82 -7.78 -2.11
C THR A 130 15.51 -8.53 -2.10
N PHE A 131 14.72 -8.34 -1.06
CA PHE A 131 13.34 -8.81 -0.95
C PHE A 131 12.40 -7.76 -1.50
N THR A 132 11.42 -8.17 -2.32
CA THR A 132 10.32 -7.30 -2.74
C THR A 132 8.98 -7.98 -2.47
N CYS A 133 8.11 -7.27 -1.76
CA CYS A 133 6.75 -7.69 -1.49
C CYS A 133 5.77 -6.75 -2.19
N VAL A 134 4.76 -7.32 -2.84
CA VAL A 134 3.63 -6.55 -3.38
C VAL A 134 2.46 -6.69 -2.42
N TYR A 135 1.84 -5.57 -2.07
CA TYR A 135 0.73 -5.52 -1.15
C TYR A 135 -0.25 -4.45 -1.60
N GLY A 136 -1.53 -4.61 -1.25
CA GLY A 136 -2.59 -3.61 -1.42
C GLY A 136 -2.59 -2.89 -2.78
N SER A 137 -3.44 -3.34 -3.72
CA SER A 137 -3.69 -2.64 -5.00
C SER A 137 -2.42 -2.26 -5.79
N GLY A 138 -1.34 -3.04 -5.66
CA GLY A 138 -0.11 -2.87 -6.44
C GLY A 138 0.97 -1.97 -5.81
N LYS A 139 0.88 -1.65 -4.50
CA LYS A 139 2.04 -1.08 -3.80
C LYS A 139 3.11 -2.15 -3.60
N SER A 140 4.36 -1.72 -3.48
CA SER A 140 5.44 -2.61 -3.09
C SER A 140 6.35 -1.95 -2.08
N PHE A 141 7.00 -2.78 -1.26
CA PHE A 141 8.15 -2.37 -0.49
C PHE A 141 9.29 -3.35 -0.77
N SER A 142 10.52 -2.83 -0.73
CA SER A 142 11.72 -3.62 -0.91
C SER A 142 12.72 -3.30 0.18
N PHE A 143 13.51 -4.30 0.58
CA PHE A 143 14.66 -4.10 1.44
C PHE A 143 15.79 -5.02 1.05
N THR A 144 17.00 -4.58 1.34
CA THR A 144 18.23 -5.30 1.03
C THR A 144 18.90 -5.75 2.32
N PHE A 145 19.32 -7.00 2.39
CA PHE A 145 20.00 -7.59 3.53
C PHE A 145 21.20 -8.42 3.08
N THR A 146 22.18 -8.58 3.96
CA THR A 146 23.28 -9.53 3.78
C THR A 146 22.99 -10.78 4.60
N TYR A 147 23.14 -11.96 4.00
CA TYR A 147 22.97 -13.24 4.70
C TYR A 147 24.26 -13.69 5.40
#